data_AF-A0A7C6SQ25-F1
#
_entry.id   AF-A0A7C6SQ25-F1
#
_cell.length_a   1.000
_cell.length_b   1.000
_cell.length_c   1.000
_cell.angle_alpha   90.00
_cell.angle_beta   90.00
_cell.angle_gamma   90.00
#
_symmetry.space_group_name_H-M   'P 1'
#
loop_
_entity.id
_entity.type
_entity.pdbx_description
1 polymer ?
#
loop_
_entity_poly.entity_id
_entity_poly.type
_entity_poly.pdbx_seq_one_letter_code
_entity_poly.pdbx_strand_id
1 'polypeptide(L)'
;MKGGQGINSFCVCVMADLIGSRRMDNLSALDKLVEELAALAGHQASYMIPPVRRAGDELFFVADKALVVPALRRMHEARKKLPMYIGLGTGWTHDLHGDHHADRMEGPVIFRAADALRELKEKPDSEVLRRIGRDAIGKPTQFRCNLHVGEDKSVNHMVTGHLMLLLQMVERRGTLQCRAVALKRQYPDQPMRMYAHQLWAGRK
;
A
#
# COMPACT_ATOMS: atom_id res chain seq x y z
N MET A 1 35.84 15.11 10.03
CA MET A 1 34.54 14.97 9.34
C MET A 1 33.74 13.91 10.09
N LYS A 2 32.64 14.28 10.76
CA LYS A 2 31.77 13.32 11.43
C LYS A 2 30.93 12.63 10.34
N GLY A 3 31.12 11.33 10.16
CA GLY A 3 30.26 10.53 9.29
C GLY A 3 28.82 10.62 9.79
N GLY A 4 27.92 11.06 8.91
CA GLY A 4 26.49 11.04 9.20
C GLY A 4 26.08 9.59 9.45
N GLN A 5 25.60 9.30 10.66
CA GLN A 5 24.92 8.04 10.93
C GLN A 5 23.60 8.09 10.17
N GLY A 6 23.50 7.38 9.05
CA GLY A 6 22.23 7.20 8.34
C GLY A 6 21.21 6.58 9.30
N ILE A 7 19.99 7.11 9.28
CA ILE A 7 18.91 6.58 10.11
C ILE A 7 18.35 5.33 9.42
N ASN A 8 18.55 4.17 10.05
CA ASN A 8 17.92 2.93 9.62
C ASN A 8 16.47 2.91 10.11
N SER A 9 15.53 2.98 9.17
CA SER A 9 14.10 2.93 9.47
C SER A 9 13.45 1.75 8.76
N PHE A 10 12.62 1.00 9.49
CA PHE A 10 11.80 -0.04 8.87
C PHE A 10 10.56 0.62 8.28
N CYS A 11 10.36 0.46 6.98
CA CYS A 11 9.38 1.21 6.22
C CYS A 11 8.64 0.35 5.20
N VAL A 12 7.71 0.99 4.50
CA VAL A 12 7.01 0.39 3.37
C VAL A 12 7.24 1.24 2.13
N CYS A 13 7.77 0.60 1.10
CA CYS A 13 7.89 1.17 -0.24
C CYS A 13 6.68 0.77 -1.07
N VAL A 14 6.13 1.74 -1.80
CA VAL A 14 5.03 1.55 -2.74
C VAL A 14 5.49 2.01 -4.11
N MET A 15 5.37 1.10 -5.07
CA MET A 15 5.54 1.38 -6.50
C MET A 15 4.25 1.01 -7.21
N ALA A 16 3.68 1.92 -7.98
CA ALA A 16 2.46 1.67 -8.71
C ALA A 16 2.53 2.18 -10.15
N ASP A 17 1.94 1.43 -11.08
CA ASP A 17 2.02 1.66 -12.52
C ASP A 17 0.61 1.68 -13.09
N LEU A 18 0.25 2.75 -13.80
CA LEU A 18 -1.09 2.90 -14.37
C LEU A 18 -1.34 1.89 -15.50
N ILE A 19 -2.46 1.19 -15.40
CA ILE A 19 -2.91 0.28 -16.45
C ILE A 19 -3.51 1.08 -17.60
N GLY A 20 -2.88 1.04 -18.78
CA GLY A 20 -3.39 1.68 -19.99
C GLY A 20 -3.21 3.21 -19.99
N SER A 21 -2.03 3.68 -19.58
CA SER A 21 -1.66 5.09 -19.34
C SER A 21 -1.72 6.04 -20.54
N ARG A 22 -1.97 5.57 -21.77
CA ARG A 22 -1.94 6.38 -23.01
C ARG A 22 -3.04 7.46 -23.12
N ARG A 23 -3.88 7.67 -22.10
CA ARG A 23 -4.92 8.71 -22.07
C ARG A 23 -4.44 9.88 -21.21
N MET A 24 -4.40 11.09 -21.78
CA MET A 24 -3.93 12.29 -21.06
C MET A 24 -4.71 12.57 -19.77
N ASP A 25 -6.01 12.26 -19.73
CA ASP A 25 -6.84 12.46 -18.53
C ASP A 25 -6.34 11.66 -17.31
N ASN A 26 -5.69 10.51 -17.54
CA ASN A 26 -5.18 9.66 -16.46
C ASN A 26 -3.97 10.28 -15.75
N LEU A 27 -3.15 11.07 -16.47
CA LEU A 27 -1.95 11.69 -15.90
C LEU A 27 -2.32 12.84 -14.95
N SER A 28 -3.27 13.69 -15.34
CA SER A 28 -3.76 14.76 -14.46
C SER A 28 -4.46 14.22 -13.22
N ALA A 29 -5.16 13.09 -13.34
CA ALA A 29 -5.77 12.41 -12.21
C ALA A 29 -4.71 11.75 -11.30
N LEU A 30 -3.61 11.26 -11.87
CA LEU A 30 -2.48 10.74 -11.10
C LEU A 30 -1.78 11.85 -10.31
N ASP A 31 -1.57 13.03 -10.90
CA ASP A 31 -1.00 14.19 -10.20
C ASP A 31 -1.88 14.60 -8.99
N LYS A 32 -3.21 14.62 -9.16
CA LYS A 32 -4.14 14.85 -8.04
C LYS A 32 -4.02 13.79 -6.94
N LEU A 33 -3.87 12.52 -7.32
CA LEU A 33 -3.66 11.47 -6.33
C LEU A 33 -2.34 11.66 -5.57
N VAL A 34 -1.27 12.08 -6.26
CA VAL A 34 0.03 12.40 -5.63
C VAL A 34 -0.15 13.48 -4.56
N GLU A 35 -0.85 14.57 -4.89
CA GLU A 35 -1.14 15.66 -3.95
C GLU A 35 -1.96 15.19 -2.74
N GLU A 36 -3.01 14.41 -2.98
CA GLU A 36 -3.85 13.86 -1.91
C GLU A 36 -3.10 12.92 -0.99
N LEU A 37 -2.17 12.12 -1.54
CA LEU A 37 -1.31 11.25 -0.74
C LEU A 37 -0.34 12.09 0.08
N ALA A 38 0.31 13.10 -0.52
CA ALA A 38 1.25 13.97 0.18
C ALA A 38 0.58 14.68 1.38
N ALA A 39 -0.70 15.06 1.23
CA ALA A 39 -1.50 15.68 2.28
C ALA A 39 -1.86 14.76 3.46
N LEU A 40 -1.61 13.44 3.37
CA LEU A 40 -1.83 12.51 4.49
C LEU A 40 -0.75 12.61 5.57
N ALA A 41 0.40 13.20 5.26
CA ALA A 41 1.48 13.37 6.24
C ALA A 41 1.03 14.27 7.40
N GLY A 42 1.45 13.93 8.62
CA GLY A 42 1.08 14.65 9.83
C GLY A 42 2.18 14.63 10.88
N HIS A 43 1.89 15.12 12.09
CA HIS A 43 2.90 15.26 13.15
C HIS A 43 3.49 13.92 13.66
N GLN A 44 2.76 12.80 13.50
CA GLN A 44 3.17 11.49 14.02
C GLN A 44 3.60 10.49 12.94
N ALA A 45 3.47 10.84 11.66
CA ALA A 45 3.83 9.96 10.56
C ALA A 45 4.26 10.79 9.36
N SER A 46 5.43 10.47 8.82
CA SER A 46 6.01 11.15 7.68
C SER A 46 6.33 10.17 6.55
N TYR A 47 6.48 10.75 5.37
CA TYR A 47 7.12 10.08 4.26
C TYR A 47 8.63 10.16 4.43
N MET A 48 9.32 9.04 4.21
CA MET A 48 10.77 9.06 3.97
C MET A 48 11.06 9.56 2.56
N ILE A 49 10.24 9.14 1.59
CA ILE A 49 10.14 9.74 0.25
C ILE A 49 8.68 10.09 0.01
N PRO A 50 8.34 11.39 -0.15
CA PRO A 50 6.99 11.82 -0.48
C PRO A 50 6.46 11.16 -1.76
N PRO A 51 5.14 11.05 -1.92
CA PRO A 51 4.50 10.67 -3.17
C PRO A 51 5.02 11.50 -4.32
N VAL A 52 5.54 10.81 -5.34
CA VAL A 52 6.03 11.40 -6.58
C VAL A 52 5.57 10.57 -7.77
N ARG A 53 5.33 11.25 -8.88
CA ARG A 53 5.14 10.59 -10.17
C ARG A 53 6.51 10.40 -10.84
N ARG A 54 6.79 9.19 -11.29
CA ARG A 54 8.01 8.81 -12.02
C ARG A 54 7.65 8.26 -13.40
N ALA A 55 8.60 8.30 -14.32
CA ALA A 55 8.52 7.68 -15.64
C ALA A 55 7.23 7.97 -16.45
N GLY A 56 6.54 9.07 -16.16
CA GLY A 56 5.27 9.43 -16.80
C GLY A 56 4.04 8.92 -16.04
N ASP A 57 3.93 7.62 -15.81
CA ASP A 57 2.70 6.94 -15.35
C ASP A 57 2.88 6.08 -14.10
N GLU A 58 4.06 6.18 -13.47
CA GLU A 58 4.39 5.48 -12.24
C GLU A 58 4.20 6.39 -11.02
N LEU A 59 3.68 5.86 -9.93
CA LEU A 59 3.64 6.49 -8.61
C LEU A 59 4.63 5.77 -7.70
N PHE A 60 5.41 6.55 -6.95
CA PHE A 60 6.39 6.03 -6.01
C PHE A 60 6.36 6.82 -4.70
N PHE A 61 6.49 6.10 -3.59
CA PHE A 61 6.77 6.69 -2.27
C PHE A 61 7.33 5.66 -1.30
N VAL A 62 7.98 6.16 -0.25
CA VAL A 62 8.40 5.37 0.89
C VAL A 62 7.87 6.02 2.16
N ALA A 63 7.08 5.27 2.91
CA ALA A 63 6.32 5.78 4.05
C ALA A 63 6.57 4.96 5.31
N ASP A 64 6.36 5.60 6.45
CA ASP A 64 6.20 4.89 7.72
C ASP A 64 4.97 3.95 7.66
N LYS A 65 5.01 2.87 8.44
CA LYS A 65 3.91 1.90 8.59
C LYS A 65 2.57 2.56 8.97
N ALA A 66 2.58 3.65 9.74
CA ALA A 66 1.36 4.38 10.12
C ALA A 66 0.70 5.08 8.93
N LEU A 67 1.49 5.46 7.92
CA LEU A 67 1.04 6.25 6.78
C LEU A 67 0.70 5.40 5.55
N VAL A 68 1.26 4.19 5.44
CA VAL A 68 1.01 3.31 4.28
C VAL A 68 -0.45 2.86 4.20
N VAL A 69 -1.10 2.59 5.33
CA VAL A 69 -2.50 2.14 5.37
C VAL A 69 -3.46 3.19 4.81
N PRO A 70 -3.48 4.45 5.30
CA PRO A 70 -4.33 5.48 4.74
C PRO A 70 -3.98 5.78 3.27
N ALA A 71 -2.71 5.71 2.88
CA ALA A 71 -2.28 5.86 1.49
C ALA A 71 -2.87 4.78 0.58
N LEU A 72 -2.74 3.49 0.94
CA LEU A 72 -3.31 2.38 0.18
C LEU A 72 -4.84 2.46 0.08
N ARG A 73 -5.52 2.94 1.12
CA ARG A 73 -6.96 3.19 1.08
C ARG A 73 -7.31 4.27 0.04
N ARG A 74 -6.56 5.37 0.01
CA ARG A 74 -6.79 6.46 -0.94
C ARG A 74 -6.54 5.99 -2.38
N MET A 75 -5.46 5.27 -2.62
CA MET A 75 -5.19 4.63 -3.91
C MET A 75 -6.31 3.66 -4.32
N HIS A 76 -6.82 2.88 -3.36
CA HIS A 76 -7.93 1.97 -3.59
C HIS A 76 -9.19 2.72 -4.01
N GLU A 77 -9.55 3.83 -3.37
CA GLU A 77 -10.69 4.66 -3.77
C GLU A 77 -10.53 5.22 -5.20
N ALA A 78 -9.31 5.59 -5.58
CA ALA A 78 -8.99 6.10 -6.91
C ALA A 78 -9.04 5.04 -8.04
N ARG A 79 -8.97 3.74 -7.71
CA ARG A 79 -8.82 2.61 -8.65
C ARG A 79 -9.78 2.58 -9.84
N LYS A 80 -11.00 3.12 -9.67
CA LYS A 80 -12.02 3.12 -10.73
C LYS A 80 -11.65 4.05 -11.88
N LYS A 81 -10.95 5.15 -11.57
CA LYS A 81 -10.46 6.13 -12.53
C LYS A 81 -9.00 5.86 -12.90
N LEU A 82 -8.23 5.35 -11.94
CA LEU A 82 -6.81 5.08 -12.07
C LEU A 82 -6.54 3.60 -11.75
N PRO A 83 -6.82 2.68 -12.69
CA PRO A 83 -6.47 1.29 -12.51
C PRO A 83 -4.94 1.15 -12.45
N MET A 84 -4.43 0.41 -11.47
CA MET A 84 -2.98 0.30 -11.21
C MET A 84 -2.55 -1.13 -10.90
N TYR A 85 -1.32 -1.46 -11.29
CA TYR A 85 -0.51 -2.47 -10.63
C TYR A 85 0.24 -1.84 -9.46
N ILE A 86 0.30 -2.49 -8.30
CA ILE A 86 0.88 -1.92 -7.07
C ILE A 86 1.82 -2.94 -6.44
N GLY A 87 3.14 -2.75 -6.57
CA GLY A 87 4.15 -3.49 -5.85
C GLY A 87 4.43 -2.88 -4.48
N LEU A 88 4.46 -3.72 -3.46
CA LEU A 88 4.73 -3.34 -2.09
C LEU A 88 5.96 -4.09 -1.58
N GLY A 89 6.85 -3.35 -0.93
CA GLY A 89 8.02 -3.91 -0.25
C GLY A 89 8.05 -3.43 1.18
N THR A 90 8.26 -4.33 2.14
CA THR A 90 8.59 -3.96 3.52
C THR A 90 10.06 -4.25 3.80
N GLY A 91 10.71 -3.41 4.60
CA GLY A 91 12.12 -3.59 4.91
C GLY A 91 12.78 -2.36 5.46
N TRP A 92 14.07 -2.49 5.74
CA TRP A 92 14.92 -1.37 6.09
C TRP A 92 15.23 -0.52 4.86
N THR A 93 15.30 0.79 5.09
CA THR A 93 15.91 1.74 4.16
C THR A 93 17.08 2.41 4.85
N HIS A 94 18.06 2.81 4.05
CA HIS A 94 19.15 3.66 4.48
C HIS A 94 18.91 5.05 3.90
N ASP A 95 18.57 6.00 4.77
CA ASP A 95 18.65 7.40 4.37
C ASP A 95 20.12 7.79 4.40
N LEU A 96 20.72 7.89 3.20
CA LEU A 96 22.14 8.13 3.10
C LEU A 96 22.48 9.53 3.65
N HIS A 97 21.66 10.57 3.45
CA HIS A 97 22.07 11.97 3.70
C HIS A 97 21.00 12.91 4.33
N GLY A 98 19.81 12.43 4.72
CA GLY A 98 18.78 13.27 5.36
C GLY A 98 18.00 14.16 4.40
N ASP A 99 18.28 14.06 3.10
CA ASP A 99 17.55 14.73 2.04
C ASP A 99 16.56 13.72 1.45
N HIS A 100 15.26 13.99 1.57
CA HIS A 100 14.13 13.17 1.12
C HIS A 100 14.02 12.98 -0.42
N HIS A 101 15.16 12.86 -1.12
CA HIS A 101 15.24 12.68 -2.56
C HIS A 101 15.09 11.20 -2.95
N ALA A 102 14.12 10.93 -3.81
CA ALA A 102 13.79 9.60 -4.32
C ALA A 102 15.00 8.87 -4.96
N ASP A 103 15.93 9.61 -5.55
CA ASP A 103 17.06 9.06 -6.31
C ASP A 103 18.26 8.66 -5.42
N ARG A 104 18.18 8.91 -4.10
CA ARG A 104 19.29 8.72 -3.15
C ARG A 104 18.98 7.80 -1.98
N MET A 105 17.80 7.19 -1.93
CA MET A 105 17.51 6.13 -0.97
C MET A 105 17.88 4.77 -1.54
N GLU A 106 18.62 4.01 -0.77
CA GLU A 106 18.94 2.62 -1.05
C GLU A 106 18.40 1.72 0.05
N GLY A 107 17.94 0.53 -0.33
CA GLY A 107 17.54 -0.46 0.65
C GLY A 107 16.75 -1.62 0.07
N PRO A 108 16.75 -2.78 0.76
CA PRO A 108 16.01 -3.97 0.33
C PRO A 108 14.51 -3.71 0.16
N VAL A 109 13.95 -2.70 0.83
CA VAL A 109 12.54 -2.31 0.71
C VAL A 109 12.16 -1.89 -0.71
N ILE A 110 13.06 -1.20 -1.43
CA ILE A 110 12.82 -0.69 -2.79
C ILE A 110 12.85 -1.84 -3.79
N PHE A 111 13.87 -2.70 -3.72
CA PHE A 111 14.00 -3.89 -4.58
C PHE A 111 12.80 -4.84 -4.42
N ARG A 112 12.35 -5.06 -3.18
CA ARG A 112 11.14 -5.86 -2.90
C ARG A 112 9.89 -5.28 -3.55
N ALA A 113 9.69 -3.96 -3.49
CA ALA A 113 8.55 -3.32 -4.14
C ALA A 113 8.63 -3.44 -5.67
N ALA A 114 9.82 -3.28 -6.24
CA ALA A 114 10.06 -3.43 -7.68
C ALA A 114 9.82 -4.88 -8.15
N ASP A 115 10.34 -5.88 -7.43
CA ASP A 115 10.11 -7.30 -7.73
C ASP A 115 8.63 -7.64 -7.61
N ALA A 116 7.95 -7.16 -6.56
CA ALA A 116 6.52 -7.33 -6.39
C ALA A 116 5.74 -6.76 -7.60
N LEU A 117 6.08 -5.55 -8.05
CA LEU A 117 5.45 -4.90 -9.21
C LEU A 117 5.76 -5.65 -10.52
N ARG A 118 7.00 -6.10 -10.70
CA ARG A 118 7.43 -6.86 -11.88
C ARG A 118 6.67 -8.16 -12.00
N GLU A 119 6.54 -8.92 -10.90
CA GLU A 119 5.75 -10.15 -10.85
C GLU A 119 4.28 -9.92 -11.23
N LEU A 120 3.69 -8.79 -10.83
CA LEU A 120 2.32 -8.40 -11.24
C LEU A 120 2.18 -8.25 -12.76
N LYS A 121 3.19 -7.68 -13.41
CA LYS A 121 3.18 -7.36 -14.85
C LYS A 121 3.56 -8.57 -15.70
N GLU A 122 4.54 -9.36 -15.26
CA GLU A 122 5.11 -10.48 -16.02
C GLU A 122 4.39 -11.81 -15.80
N LYS A 123 3.79 -12.02 -14.61
CA LYS A 123 3.14 -13.29 -14.23
C LYS A 123 1.69 -13.07 -13.77
N PRO A 124 0.81 -12.49 -14.61
CA PRO A 124 -0.57 -12.13 -14.21
C PRO A 124 -1.41 -13.32 -13.73
N ASP A 125 -1.00 -14.56 -14.06
CA ASP A 125 -1.67 -15.81 -13.70
C ASP A 125 -1.11 -16.50 -12.45
N SER A 126 -0.19 -15.88 -11.70
CA SER A 126 0.31 -16.47 -10.44
C SER A 126 -0.84 -16.76 -9.47
N GLU A 127 -0.72 -17.81 -8.66
CA GLU A 127 -1.79 -18.21 -7.74
C GLU A 127 -2.16 -17.08 -6.76
N VAL A 128 -1.14 -16.33 -6.31
CA VAL A 128 -1.28 -15.14 -5.48
C VAL A 128 -2.10 -14.08 -6.23
N LEU A 129 -1.77 -13.82 -7.49
CA LEU A 129 -2.48 -12.88 -8.35
C LEU A 129 -3.91 -13.29 -8.70
N ARG A 130 -4.18 -14.59 -8.83
CA ARG A 130 -5.55 -15.08 -9.01
C ARG A 130 -6.43 -14.82 -7.80
N ARG A 131 -5.87 -14.79 -6.59
CA ARG A 131 -6.60 -14.53 -5.33
C ARG A 131 -6.85 -13.05 -5.04
N ILE A 132 -6.02 -12.16 -5.57
CA ILE A 132 -6.08 -10.70 -5.28
C ILE A 132 -6.45 -9.85 -6.50
N GLY A 133 -6.28 -10.42 -7.68
CA GLY A 133 -6.47 -9.79 -8.96
C GLY A 133 -7.78 -10.16 -9.63
N ARG A 134 -8.68 -10.93 -9.00
CA ARG A 134 -10.03 -11.25 -9.53
C ARG A 134 -11.10 -10.92 -8.50
N ASP A 135 -12.20 -10.34 -8.96
CA ASP A 135 -13.38 -10.02 -8.16
C ASP A 135 -14.21 -11.29 -7.83
N ALA A 136 -15.28 -11.13 -7.05
CA ALA A 136 -16.12 -12.24 -6.56
C ALA A 136 -16.79 -13.06 -7.69
N ILE A 137 -16.77 -12.54 -8.91
CA ILE A 137 -17.32 -13.18 -10.11
C ILE A 137 -16.22 -13.56 -11.11
N GLY A 138 -14.96 -13.52 -10.68
CA GLY A 138 -13.79 -13.98 -11.44
C GLY A 138 -13.21 -12.96 -12.43
N LYS A 139 -13.65 -11.70 -12.43
CA LYS A 139 -13.16 -10.65 -13.34
C LYS A 139 -11.93 -9.94 -12.77
N PRO A 140 -10.96 -9.52 -13.60
CA PRO A 140 -9.78 -8.87 -13.09
C PRO A 140 -10.09 -7.59 -12.30
N THR A 141 -9.59 -7.48 -11.07
CA THR A 141 -9.74 -6.27 -10.25
C THR A 141 -8.96 -5.11 -10.87
N GLN A 142 -9.48 -3.90 -10.71
CA GLN A 142 -8.80 -2.66 -11.11
C GLN A 142 -7.72 -2.23 -10.10
N PHE A 143 -7.51 -3.01 -9.04
CA PHE A 143 -6.54 -2.75 -7.98
C PHE A 143 -5.76 -4.03 -7.71
N ARG A 144 -4.65 -4.18 -8.42
CA ARG A 144 -3.82 -5.39 -8.41
C ARG A 144 -2.58 -5.11 -7.58
N CYS A 145 -2.45 -5.74 -6.43
CA CYS A 145 -1.31 -5.53 -5.55
C CYS A 145 -0.51 -6.81 -5.33
N ASN A 146 0.79 -6.71 -5.08
CA ASN A 146 1.64 -7.81 -4.61
C ASN A 146 2.54 -7.27 -3.50
N LEU A 147 2.94 -8.13 -2.57
CA LEU A 147 3.72 -7.76 -1.40
C LEU A 147 4.91 -8.72 -1.23
N HIS A 148 6.10 -8.15 -1.16
CA HIS A 148 7.31 -8.83 -0.71
C HIS A 148 7.71 -8.33 0.66
N VAL A 149 7.82 -9.27 1.61
CA VAL A 149 8.01 -8.96 3.03
C VAL A 149 9.47 -9.00 3.46
N GLY A 150 9.83 -8.10 4.37
CA GLY A 150 11.09 -8.11 5.10
C GLY A 150 11.05 -8.91 6.39
N GLU A 151 11.99 -8.65 7.28
CA GLU A 151 12.18 -9.47 8.49
C GLU A 151 11.24 -9.09 9.65
N ASP A 152 10.67 -7.88 9.66
CA ASP A 152 9.77 -7.43 10.73
C ASP A 152 8.38 -8.05 10.59
N LYS A 153 8.13 -9.08 11.40
CA LYS A 153 6.85 -9.81 11.45
C LYS A 153 5.66 -8.91 11.78
N SER A 154 5.83 -7.88 12.60
CA SER A 154 4.74 -6.98 13.03
C SER A 154 4.27 -6.11 11.87
N VAL A 155 5.21 -5.49 11.15
CA VAL A 155 4.89 -4.68 9.97
C VAL A 155 4.35 -5.55 8.85
N ASN A 156 4.93 -6.73 8.64
CA ASN A 156 4.43 -7.69 7.65
C ASN A 156 2.98 -8.10 7.94
N HIS A 157 2.66 -8.41 9.19
CA HIS A 157 1.30 -8.79 9.59
C HIS A 157 0.33 -7.61 9.44
N MET A 158 0.75 -6.40 9.78
CA MET A 158 -0.06 -5.19 9.63
C MET A 158 -0.37 -4.90 8.15
N VAL A 159 0.64 -4.91 7.28
CA VAL A 159 0.50 -4.62 5.85
C VAL A 159 -0.29 -5.72 5.17
N THR A 160 0.02 -7.00 5.44
CA THR A 160 -0.74 -8.14 4.91
C THR A 160 -2.19 -8.11 5.38
N GLY A 161 -2.43 -7.86 6.68
CA GLY A 161 -3.78 -7.76 7.24
C GLY A 161 -4.58 -6.63 6.61
N HIS A 162 -3.97 -5.46 6.39
CA HIS A 162 -4.64 -4.34 5.71
C HIS A 162 -4.86 -4.57 4.23
N LEU A 163 -3.92 -5.21 3.53
CA LEU A 163 -4.12 -5.61 2.13
C LEU A 163 -5.26 -6.61 2.03
N MET A 164 -5.28 -7.64 2.89
CA MET A 164 -6.40 -8.58 2.95
C MET A 164 -7.72 -7.88 3.25
N LEU A 165 -7.74 -6.91 4.18
CA LEU A 165 -8.94 -6.12 4.45
C LEU A 165 -9.34 -5.28 3.23
N LEU A 166 -8.43 -4.52 2.62
CA LEU A 166 -8.70 -3.69 1.44
C LEU A 166 -9.19 -4.52 0.25
N LEU A 167 -8.63 -5.71 0.05
CA LEU A 167 -9.08 -6.66 -0.97
C LEU A 167 -10.44 -7.26 -0.59
N GLN A 168 -10.68 -7.61 0.68
CA GLN A 168 -11.99 -8.04 1.20
C GLN A 168 -13.05 -6.91 1.22
N MET A 169 -12.64 -5.63 1.21
CA MET A 169 -13.56 -4.49 1.07
C MET A 169 -14.27 -4.49 -0.30
N VAL A 170 -13.81 -5.29 -1.27
CA VAL A 170 -14.26 -5.24 -2.66
C VAL A 170 -15.43 -6.17 -2.97
N GLU A 171 -15.69 -7.22 -2.19
CA GLU A 171 -16.37 -8.39 -2.78
C GLU A 171 -17.68 -8.89 -2.16
N ARG A 172 -18.31 -8.08 -1.31
CA ARG A 172 -19.53 -8.32 -0.50
C ARG A 172 -19.15 -8.57 0.95
N ARG A 173 -19.32 -7.53 1.75
CA ARG A 173 -19.28 -7.70 3.20
C ARG A 173 -20.57 -8.37 3.64
N GLY A 174 -20.47 -9.48 4.35
CA GLY A 174 -21.48 -9.82 5.33
C GLY A 174 -21.50 -8.76 6.44
N THR A 175 -22.63 -8.57 7.12
CA THR A 175 -22.81 -7.55 8.17
C THR A 175 -21.71 -7.59 9.25
N LEU A 176 -21.19 -8.78 9.53
CA LEU A 176 -20.06 -9.06 10.43
C LEU A 176 -18.73 -8.45 9.95
N GLN A 177 -18.42 -8.55 8.65
CA GLN A 177 -17.19 -8.00 8.07
C GLN A 177 -17.24 -6.46 8.02
N CYS A 178 -18.43 -5.87 7.80
CA CYS A 178 -18.63 -4.42 7.96
C CYS A 178 -18.30 -3.96 9.38
N ARG A 179 -18.81 -4.66 10.39
CA ARG A 179 -18.55 -4.33 11.80
C ARG A 179 -17.08 -4.52 12.17
N ALA A 180 -16.44 -5.58 11.69
CA ALA A 180 -15.02 -5.82 11.93
C ALA A 180 -14.13 -4.72 11.37
N VAL A 181 -14.43 -4.26 10.16
CA VAL A 181 -13.72 -3.12 9.58
C VAL A 181 -14.00 -1.83 10.35
N ALA A 182 -15.24 -1.57 10.77
CA ALA A 182 -15.56 -0.38 11.56
C ALA A 182 -14.79 -0.35 12.90
N LEU A 183 -14.74 -1.50 13.58
CA LEU A 183 -14.01 -1.64 14.85
C LEU A 183 -12.50 -1.49 14.65
N LYS A 184 -11.94 -2.07 13.59
CA LYS A 184 -10.51 -1.92 13.27
C LYS A 184 -10.16 -0.49 12.84
N ARG A 185 -11.08 0.25 12.23
CA ARG A 185 -10.92 1.68 11.92
C ARG A 185 -10.90 2.54 13.18
N GLN A 186 -11.73 2.19 14.16
CA GLN A 186 -11.80 2.93 15.42
C GLN A 186 -10.59 2.64 16.32
N TYR A 187 -9.98 1.46 16.17
CA TYR A 187 -8.86 1.00 17.00
C TYR A 187 -7.79 0.26 16.17
N PRO A 188 -6.95 0.99 15.43
CA PRO A 188 -6.01 0.41 14.46
C PRO A 188 -4.94 -0.49 15.09
N ASP A 189 -4.55 -0.25 16.34
CA ASP A 189 -3.45 -0.98 17.00
C ASP A 189 -3.87 -2.23 17.75
N GLN A 190 -5.17 -2.46 17.91
CA GLN A 190 -5.65 -3.57 18.74
C GLN A 190 -5.87 -4.84 17.92
N PRO A 191 -5.52 -6.03 18.46
CA PRO A 191 -5.77 -7.31 17.80
C PRO A 191 -7.28 -7.56 17.60
N MET A 192 -7.69 -8.00 16.41
CA MET A 192 -9.10 -8.24 16.07
C MET A 192 -9.83 -9.21 17.03
N ARG A 193 -9.11 -10.15 17.64
CA ARG A 193 -9.64 -11.09 18.65
C ARG A 193 -10.27 -10.38 19.86
N MET A 194 -9.79 -9.19 20.21
CA MET A 194 -10.32 -8.39 21.32
C MET A 194 -11.78 -7.96 21.08
N TYR A 195 -12.20 -7.92 19.81
CA TYR A 195 -13.54 -7.50 19.41
C TYR A 195 -14.46 -8.65 19.04
N ALA A 196 -14.04 -9.90 19.27
CA ALA A 196 -14.86 -11.07 18.92
C ALA A 196 -16.27 -10.92 19.51
N HIS A 197 -16.40 -10.64 20.81
CA HIS A 197 -17.71 -10.45 21.45
C HIS A 197 -18.58 -9.37 20.77
N GLN A 198 -18.01 -8.23 20.35
CA GLN A 198 -18.74 -7.14 19.66
C GLN A 198 -19.14 -7.51 18.23
N LEU A 199 -18.35 -8.36 17.57
CA LEU A 199 -18.67 -8.87 16.25
C LEU A 199 -19.88 -9.79 16.28
N TRP A 200 -19.97 -10.65 17.31
CA TRP A 200 -21.03 -11.65 17.46
C TRP A 200 -22.28 -11.16 18.19
N ALA A 201 -22.21 -10.04 18.94
CA ALA A 201 -23.32 -9.49 19.73
C ALA A 201 -24.54 -9.01 18.92
N GLY A 202 -24.42 -8.85 17.60
CA GLY A 202 -25.52 -8.40 16.74
C GLY A 202 -26.07 -9.46 15.79
N ARG A 203 -25.96 -10.75 16.15
CA ARG A 203 -26.78 -11.85 15.62
C ARG A 203 -28.01 -12.02 16.53
N LYS A 204 -29.04 -11.22 16.31
CA LYS A 204 -30.42 -11.53 16.70
C LYS A 204 -31.26 -11.47 15.43
#